data_AF-A0A7C7HZU6-F1
#
_entry.id   AF-A0A7C7HZU6-F1
#
_cell.length_a   1.000
_cell.length_b   1.000
_cell.length_c   1.000
_cell.angle_alpha   90.00
_cell.angle_beta   90.00
_cell.angle_gamma   90.00
#
_symmetry.space_group_name_H-M   'P 1'
#
loop_
_entity.id
_entity.type
_entity.pdbx_description
1 polymer ?
#
loop_
_entity_poly.entity_id
_entity_poly.type
_entity_poly.pdbx_seq_one_letter_code
_entity_poly.pdbx_strand_id
1 'polypeptide(L)'
;MMPNQVNNLGHVFGGELLSMVDRAAAVAAMRHAGGPCVTVSIDRVDFKEPIYTGELVTCTARVRFVGSTSMEVGVEVLAENLRTSEKRLTNSCLLTFVAIDEKHRPCRVAPLDLSDPEDERRFREGKRRREVREELDKELGQAE
;
A
#
# COMPACT_ATOMS: atom_id res chain seq x y z
N MET A 1 18.37 6.39 2.08
CA MET A 1 18.70 5.01 1.66
C MET A 1 20.19 4.78 1.78
N MET A 2 20.59 3.65 2.35
CA MET A 2 21.98 3.37 2.75
C MET A 2 22.71 2.49 1.73
N PRO A 3 24.06 2.48 1.70
CA PRO A 3 24.84 1.71 0.71
C PRO A 3 24.61 0.20 0.73
N ASN A 4 24.17 -0.39 1.83
CA ASN A 4 23.85 -1.82 1.90
C ASN A 4 22.49 -2.19 1.27
N GLN A 5 21.70 -1.20 0.83
CA GLN A 5 20.36 -1.39 0.27
C GLN A 5 20.33 -1.30 -1.25
N VAL A 6 21.48 -1.16 -1.92
CA VAL A 6 21.57 -0.91 -3.35
C VAL A 6 22.22 -2.05 -4.12
N ASN A 7 21.84 -2.18 -5.38
CA ASN A 7 22.43 -3.11 -6.32
C ASN A 7 23.77 -2.60 -6.88
N ASN A 8 24.39 -3.40 -7.75
CA ASN A 8 25.65 -3.08 -8.42
C ASN A 8 25.62 -1.83 -9.32
N LEU A 9 24.43 -1.29 -9.62
CA LEU A 9 24.23 -0.04 -10.36
C LEU A 9 24.05 1.17 -9.42
N GLY A 10 24.07 0.98 -8.11
CA GLY A 10 23.86 2.05 -7.12
C GLY A 10 22.39 2.42 -6.92
N HIS A 11 21.45 1.63 -7.45
CA HIS A 11 20.02 1.79 -7.25
C HIS A 11 19.53 0.90 -6.11
N VAL A 12 18.58 1.41 -5.33
CA VAL A 12 17.91 0.65 -4.27
C VAL A 12 17.25 -0.61 -4.83
N PHE A 13 17.42 -1.74 -4.14
CA PHE A 13 16.73 -2.97 -4.50
C PHE A 13 15.21 -2.83 -4.31
N GLY A 14 14.44 -3.36 -5.26
CA GLY A 14 12.98 -3.38 -5.17
C GLY A 14 12.46 -4.03 -3.88
N GLY A 15 13.14 -5.07 -3.38
CA GLY A 15 12.78 -5.72 -2.11
C GLY A 15 12.90 -4.82 -0.88
N GLU A 16 13.93 -3.96 -0.83
CA GLU A 16 14.09 -2.97 0.25
C GLU A 16 12.93 -1.96 0.23
N LEU A 17 12.57 -1.50 -0.97
CA LEU A 17 11.46 -0.59 -1.14
C LEU A 17 10.11 -1.24 -0.78
N LEU A 18 9.85 -2.46 -1.24
CA LEU A 18 8.63 -3.20 -0.91
C LEU A 18 8.51 -3.45 0.60
N SER A 19 9.62 -3.74 1.28
CA SER A 19 9.64 -3.85 2.74
C SER A 19 9.22 -2.55 3.43
N MET A 20 9.68 -1.39 2.93
CA MET A 20 9.27 -0.09 3.49
C MET A 20 7.80 0.21 3.22
N VAL A 21 7.34 -0.06 2.00
CA VAL A 21 5.94 0.11 1.57
C VAL A 21 4.99 -0.72 2.43
N ASP A 22 5.28 -2.01 2.61
CA ASP A 22 4.44 -2.92 3.40
C ASP A 22 4.34 -2.46 4.85
N ARG A 23 5.47 -2.09 5.48
CA ARG A 23 5.48 -1.53 6.84
C ARG A 23 4.66 -0.25 6.97
N ALA A 24 4.78 0.68 6.02
CA ALA A 24 4.02 1.93 6.04
C ALA A 24 2.51 1.65 5.89
N ALA A 25 2.13 0.75 4.99
CA ALA A 25 0.75 0.37 4.77
C ALA A 25 0.15 -0.37 5.98
N ALA A 26 0.92 -1.30 6.57
CA ALA A 26 0.53 -2.04 7.76
C ALA A 26 0.23 -1.11 8.94
N VAL A 27 1.08 -0.11 9.18
CA VAL A 27 0.84 0.89 10.24
C VAL A 27 -0.45 1.68 9.98
N ALA A 28 -0.71 2.08 8.74
CA ALA A 28 -1.96 2.77 8.39
C ALA A 28 -3.19 1.87 8.60
N ALA A 29 -3.12 0.61 8.16
CA ALA A 29 -4.17 -0.39 8.34
C ALA A 29 -4.46 -0.65 9.84
N MET A 30 -3.42 -0.92 10.64
CA MET A 30 -3.57 -1.20 12.06
C MET A 30 -4.12 -0.02 12.85
N ARG A 31 -3.71 1.21 12.50
CA ARG A 31 -4.27 2.43 13.11
C ARG A 31 -5.76 2.58 12.83
N HIS A 32 -6.19 2.30 11.61
CA HIS A 32 -7.60 2.37 11.22
C HIS A 32 -8.43 1.24 11.85
N ALA A 33 -7.90 0.02 11.87
CA ALA A 33 -8.57 -1.14 12.46
C ALA A 33 -8.58 -1.13 13.99
N GLY A 34 -7.70 -0.36 14.63
CA GLY A 34 -7.52 -0.39 16.09
C GLY A 34 -6.90 -1.69 16.61
N GLY A 35 -6.21 -2.45 15.76
CA GLY A 35 -5.70 -3.77 16.11
C GLY A 35 -4.80 -4.39 15.02
N PRO A 36 -4.36 -5.65 15.21
CA PRO A 36 -3.46 -6.33 14.27
C PRO A 36 -4.11 -6.52 12.89
N CYS A 37 -3.29 -6.40 11.85
CA CYS A 37 -3.68 -6.63 10.46
C CYS A 37 -2.61 -7.47 9.75
N VAL A 38 -3.02 -8.25 8.77
CA VAL A 38 -2.13 -9.06 7.93
C VAL A 38 -2.23 -8.64 6.46
N THR A 39 -1.10 -8.65 5.76
CA THR A 39 -1.03 -8.36 4.32
C THR A 39 -1.56 -9.58 3.54
N VAL A 40 -2.62 -9.37 2.76
CA VAL A 40 -3.25 -10.43 1.94
C VAL A 40 -2.72 -10.38 0.50
N SER A 41 -2.61 -9.18 -0.06
CA SER A 41 -2.10 -9.00 -1.41
C SER A 41 -1.42 -7.66 -1.56
N ILE A 42 -0.46 -7.62 -2.49
CA ILE A 42 0.07 -6.38 -3.02
C ILE A 42 -0.32 -6.38 -4.50
N ASP A 43 -1.02 -5.35 -4.93
CA ASP A 43 -1.36 -5.18 -6.34
C ASP A 43 -0.11 -4.82 -7.15
N ARG A 44 -0.25 -4.67 -8.47
CA ARG A 44 0.87 -4.35 -9.36
C ARG A 44 1.67 -3.13 -8.87
N VAL A 45 2.98 -3.32 -8.70
CA VAL A 45 3.95 -2.26 -8.38
C VAL A 45 4.81 -2.00 -9.60
N ASP A 46 4.71 -0.80 -10.17
CA ASP A 46 5.57 -0.36 -11.26
C ASP A 46 6.65 0.58 -10.72
N PHE A 47 7.91 0.14 -10.77
CA PHE A 47 9.08 0.97 -10.45
C PHE A 47 9.42 1.86 -11.65
N LYS A 48 8.76 3.02 -11.75
CA LYS A 48 8.88 3.91 -12.91
C LYS A 48 10.21 4.63 -12.96
N GLU A 49 10.80 4.89 -11.80
CA GLU A 49 12.07 5.60 -11.67
C GLU A 49 12.98 4.92 -10.64
N PRO A 50 14.31 4.95 -10.87
CA PRO A 50 15.26 4.45 -9.89
C PRO A 50 15.31 5.34 -8.65
N ILE A 51 15.60 4.73 -7.51
CA ILE A 51 15.98 5.42 -6.27
C ILE A 51 17.47 5.20 -6.07
N TYR A 52 18.21 6.28 -5.89
CA TYR A 52 19.67 6.25 -5.77
C TYR A 52 20.12 6.15 -4.31
N THR A 53 21.33 5.62 -4.14
CA THR A 53 22.01 5.61 -2.83
C THR A 53 22.07 7.02 -2.25
N GLY A 54 21.73 7.16 -0.97
CA GLY A 54 21.78 8.45 -0.27
C GLY A 54 20.53 9.33 -0.43
N GLU A 55 19.57 8.97 -1.30
CA GLU A 55 18.30 9.69 -1.38
C GLU A 55 17.43 9.45 -0.13
N LEU A 56 16.64 10.45 0.24
CA LEU A 56 15.59 10.32 1.24
C LEU A 56 14.37 9.70 0.56
N VAL A 57 13.84 8.62 1.13
CA VAL A 57 12.62 7.96 0.65
C VAL A 57 11.52 8.17 1.66
N THR A 58 10.40 8.71 1.19
CA THR A 58 9.19 8.92 1.98
C THR A 58 8.07 8.04 1.43
N CYS A 59 7.50 7.18 2.28
CA CYS A 59 6.33 6.37 1.95
C CYS A 59 5.11 6.96 2.67
N THR A 60 4.15 7.49 1.90
CA THR A 60 2.89 8.03 2.43
C THR A 60 1.79 7.01 2.21
N ALA A 61 1.27 6.44 3.31
CA ALA A 61 0.22 5.42 3.28
C ALA A 61 -1.14 5.99 3.71
N ARG A 62 -2.21 5.58 3.03
CA ARG A 62 -3.60 5.96 3.35
C ARG A 62 -4.55 4.80 3.09
N VAL A 63 -5.46 4.53 4.02
CA VAL A 63 -6.58 3.61 3.79
C VAL A 63 -7.51 4.25 2.77
N ARG A 64 -7.69 3.61 1.61
CA ARG A 64 -8.46 4.14 0.47
C ARG A 64 -9.85 3.50 0.37
N PHE A 65 -10.00 2.28 0.85
CA PHE A 65 -11.27 1.57 0.84
C PHE A 65 -11.34 0.59 2.01
N VAL A 66 -12.55 0.39 2.55
CA VAL A 66 -12.83 -0.56 3.64
C VAL A 66 -13.97 -1.47 3.22
N GLY A 67 -13.75 -2.78 3.34
CA GLY A 67 -14.74 -3.82 3.17
C GLY A 67 -15.44 -4.16 4.49
N SER A 68 -15.70 -5.45 4.73
CA SER A 68 -16.19 -5.94 6.02
C SER A 68 -15.06 -6.09 7.04
N THR A 69 -14.02 -6.83 6.65
CA THR A 69 -12.82 -7.12 7.46
C THR A 69 -11.52 -6.68 6.76
N SER A 70 -11.62 -6.36 5.46
CA SER A 70 -10.51 -6.00 4.61
C SER A 70 -10.39 -4.49 4.41
N MET A 71 -9.19 -4.03 4.09
CA MET A 71 -8.86 -2.65 3.80
C MET A 71 -7.92 -2.61 2.60
N GLU A 72 -8.17 -1.69 1.68
CA GLU A 72 -7.21 -1.34 0.64
C GLU A 72 -6.41 -0.11 1.10
N VAL A 73 -5.09 -0.20 1.10
CA VAL A 73 -4.18 0.86 1.52
C VAL A 73 -3.34 1.27 0.33
N GLY A 74 -3.42 2.54 -0.06
CA GLY A 74 -2.56 3.10 -1.09
C GLY A 74 -1.31 3.71 -0.48
N VAL A 75 -0.17 3.45 -1.13
CA VAL A 75 1.13 4.01 -0.75
C VAL A 75 1.71 4.77 -1.93
N GLU A 76 2.17 5.99 -1.65
CA GLU A 76 2.94 6.83 -2.57
C GLU A 76 4.36 6.92 -2.08
N VAL A 77 5.32 6.68 -2.97
CA VAL A 77 6.75 6.69 -2.66
C VAL A 77 7.40 7.87 -3.36
N LEU A 78 7.96 8.76 -2.55
CA LEU A 78 8.72 9.90 -2.99
C LEU A 78 10.21 9.67 -2.72
N ALA A 79 11.04 9.81 -3.74
CA ALA A 79 12.49 9.89 -3.60
C ALA A 79 12.93 11.35 -3.69
N GLU A 80 13.80 11.76 -2.76
CA GLU A 80 14.33 13.11 -2.69
C GLU A 80 15.86 13.09 -2.67
N ASN A 81 16.46 13.84 -3.60
CA ASN A 81 17.88 14.12 -3.57
C ASN A 81 18.14 15.24 -2.55
N LEU A 82 18.72 14.90 -1.41
CA LEU A 82 18.95 15.83 -0.30
C LEU A 82 19.90 17.00 -0.61
N ARG A 83 20.69 16.91 -1.69
CA ARG A 83 21.59 18.00 -2.11
C ARG A 83 20.89 19.01 -3.00
N THR A 84 20.03 18.53 -3.89
CA THR A 84 19.33 19.37 -4.89
C THR A 84 17.91 19.72 -4.48
N SER A 85 17.36 19.06 -3.46
CA SER A 85 15.94 19.10 -3.07
C SER A 85 14.97 18.64 -4.17
N GLU A 86 15.49 17.99 -5.22
CA GLU A 86 14.66 17.44 -6.29
C GLU A 86 13.86 16.24 -5.76
N LYS A 87 12.56 16.23 -6.04
CA LYS A 87 11.59 15.24 -5.56
C LYS A 87 10.94 14.52 -6.72
N ARG A 88 10.87 13.20 -6.64
CA ARG A 88 10.34 12.33 -7.70
C ARG A 88 9.37 11.31 -7.10
N LEU A 89 8.17 11.22 -7.67
CA LEU A 89 7.20 10.19 -7.32
C LEU A 89 7.56 8.91 -8.07
N THR A 90 8.28 8.01 -7.42
CA THR A 90 8.91 6.86 -8.10
C THR A 90 7.95 5.72 -8.36
N ASN A 91 7.01 5.51 -7.44
CA ASN A 91 5.99 4.48 -7.55
C ASN A 91 4.79 4.77 -6.65
N SER A 92 3.65 4.20 -7.06
CA SER A 92 2.45 4.11 -6.26
C SER A 92 1.97 2.66 -6.28
N CYS A 93 1.43 2.18 -5.17
CA CYS A 93 0.93 0.82 -5.07
C CYS A 93 -0.28 0.74 -4.14
N LEU A 94 -1.05 -0.34 -4.30
CA LEU A 94 -2.19 -0.67 -3.47
C LEU A 94 -1.93 -2.01 -2.77
N LEU A 95 -2.23 -2.08 -1.49
CA LEU A 95 -2.08 -3.26 -0.66
C LEU A 95 -3.42 -3.60 -0.02
N THR A 96 -3.77 -4.88 -0.01
CA THR A 96 -4.95 -5.36 0.71
C THR A 96 -4.52 -5.94 2.04
N PHE A 97 -5.11 -5.42 3.12
CA PHE A 97 -4.96 -5.91 4.48
C PHE A 97 -6.26 -6.51 4.98
N VAL A 98 -6.17 -7.46 5.91
CA VAL A 98 -7.30 -7.96 6.68
C VAL A 98 -7.01 -7.77 8.17
N ALA A 99 -7.96 -7.17 8.90
CA ALA A 99 -7.87 -7.06 10.35
C ALA A 99 -8.20 -8.41 10.99
N ILE A 100 -7.49 -8.75 12.08
CA ILE A 100 -7.63 -10.04 12.76
C ILE A 100 -7.86 -9.86 14.27
N ASP A 101 -8.65 -10.77 14.86
CA ASP A 101 -8.87 -10.87 16.31
C ASP A 101 -7.72 -11.62 17.01
N GLU A 102 -7.78 -11.71 18.35
CA GLU A 102 -6.80 -12.45 19.18
C GLU A 102 -6.70 -13.95 18.83
N LYS A 103 -7.69 -14.50 18.11
CA LYS A 103 -7.71 -15.88 17.64
C LYS A 103 -7.25 -15.99 16.18
N HIS A 104 -6.64 -14.94 15.63
CA HIS A 104 -6.20 -14.85 14.24
C HIS A 104 -7.32 -15.01 13.20
N ARG A 105 -8.55 -14.63 13.53
CA ARG A 105 -9.70 -14.68 12.61
C ARG A 105 -10.05 -13.30 12.09
N PRO A 106 -10.53 -13.16 10.84
CA PRO A 106 -10.95 -11.87 10.30
C PRO A 106 -11.96 -11.16 11.20
N CYS A 107 -11.73 -9.89 11.53
CA CYS A 107 -12.59 -9.08 12.38
C CYS A 107 -13.09 -7.83 11.64
N ARG A 108 -14.24 -7.29 12.07
CA ARG A 108 -14.87 -6.14 11.40
C ARG A 108 -14.04 -4.88 11.61
N VAL A 109 -13.96 -4.07 10.56
CA VAL A 109 -13.26 -2.78 10.55
C VAL A 109 -14.28 -1.64 10.49
N ALA A 110 -13.99 -0.52 11.17
CA ALA A 110 -14.82 0.67 11.11
C ALA A 110 -14.87 1.26 9.69
N PRO A 111 -16.00 1.82 9.23
CA PRO A 111 -16.07 2.48 7.93
C PRO A 111 -15.12 3.70 7.89
N LEU A 112 -14.71 4.09 6.68
CA LEU A 112 -13.97 5.33 6.47
C LEU A 112 -14.87 6.55 6.67
N ASP A 113 -14.29 7.61 7.24
CA ASP A 113 -14.86 8.95 7.12
C ASP A 113 -14.64 9.44 5.68
N LEU A 114 -15.74 9.73 4.98
CA LEU A 114 -15.74 10.18 3.58
C LEU A 114 -16.17 11.66 3.47
N SER A 115 -16.00 12.44 4.53
CA SER A 115 -16.27 13.88 4.54
C SER A 115 -15.37 14.66 3.56
N ASP A 116 -14.17 14.16 3.28
CA ASP A 116 -13.26 14.72 2.28
C ASP A 116 -13.57 14.21 0.85
N PRO A 117 -13.80 15.08 -0.14
CA PRO A 117 -14.15 14.67 -1.50
C PRO A 117 -13.09 13.80 -2.21
N GLU A 118 -11.81 13.98 -1.87
CA GLU A 118 -10.75 13.14 -2.43
C GLU A 118 -10.83 11.72 -1.88
N ASP A 119 -11.13 11.57 -0.58
CA ASP A 119 -11.35 10.27 0.05
C ASP A 119 -12.61 9.58 -0.46
N GLU A 120 -13.70 10.31 -0.69
CA GLU A 120 -14.89 9.77 -1.33
C GLU A 120 -14.57 9.23 -2.75
N ARG A 121 -13.77 9.97 -3.53
CA ARG A 121 -13.34 9.50 -4.85
C ARG A 121 -12.49 8.24 -4.75
N ARG A 122 -11.46 8.23 -3.89
CA ARG A 122 -10.58 7.06 -3.67
C ARG A 122 -11.37 5.84 -3.22
N PHE A 123 -12.37 6.03 -2.36
CA PHE A 123 -13.26 4.97 -1.90
C PHE A 123 -14.07 4.35 -3.04
N ARG A 124 -14.65 5.18 -3.92
CA ARG A 124 -15.37 4.70 -5.11
C ARG A 124 -14.45 3.92 -6.05
N GLU A 125 -13.22 4.38 -6.25
CA GLU A 125 -12.23 3.67 -7.07
C GLU A 125 -11.84 2.31 -6.46
N GLY A 126 -11.62 2.25 -5.14
CA GLY A 126 -11.28 1.01 -4.43
C GLY A 126 -12.43 0.01 -4.45
N LYS A 127 -13.67 0.47 -4.26
CA LYS A 127 -14.88 -0.34 -4.41
C LYS A 127 -14.96 -0.97 -5.81
N ARG A 128 -14.75 -0.16 -6.86
CA ARG A 128 -14.76 -0.65 -8.24
C ARG A 128 -13.65 -1.67 -8.51
N ARG A 129 -12.43 -1.44 -8.00
CA ARG A 129 -11.33 -2.41 -8.12
C ARG A 129 -11.67 -3.74 -7.49
N ARG A 130 -12.33 -3.72 -6.33
CA ARG A 130 -12.79 -4.94 -5.65
C ARG A 130 -13.85 -5.68 -6.46
N GLU A 131 -14.86 -4.97 -6.97
CA GLU A 131 -15.92 -5.55 -7.80
C GLU A 131 -15.35 -6.25 -9.04
N VAL A 132 -14.42 -5.58 -9.75
CA VAL A 132 -13.74 -6.17 -10.92
C VAL A 132 -12.95 -7.42 -10.56
N ARG A 133 -12.27 -7.43 -9.40
CA ARG A 133 -11.51 -8.60 -8.93
C ARG A 133 -12.43 -9.77 -8.63
N GLU A 134 -13.52 -9.52 -7.88
CA GLU A 134 -14.52 -10.54 -7.54
C GLU A 134 -15.23 -11.11 -8.80
N GLU A 135 -15.44 -10.29 -9.83
CA GLU A 135 -15.99 -10.74 -11.11
C GLU A 135 -15.01 -11.63 -11.88
N LEU A 136 -13.74 -11.21 -11.96
CA LEU A 136 -12.67 -12.00 -12.58
C LEU A 136 -12.48 -13.34 -11.86
N ASP A 137 -12.47 -13.36 -10.52
CA ASP A 137 -12.31 -14.59 -9.74
C ASP A 137 -13.45 -15.58 -10.01
N LYS A 138 -14.68 -15.10 -10.20
CA LYS A 138 -15.83 -15.92 -10.61
C LYS A 138 -15.67 -16.48 -12.01
N GLU A 139 -15.22 -15.67 -12.97
CA GLU A 139 -14.98 -16.11 -14.36
C GLU A 139 -13.88 -17.18 -14.44
N LEU A 140 -12.82 -17.03 -13.65
CA LEU A 140 -11.70 -17.97 -13.59
C LEU A 140 -12.01 -19.24 -12.77
N GLY A 141 -13.20 -19.33 -12.15
CA GLY A 141 -13.58 -20.45 -11.29
C GLY A 141 -12.75 -20.53 -10.00
N GLN A 142 -12.17 -19.42 -9.56
CA GLN A 142 -11.32 -19.29 -8.38
C GLN A 142 -12.09 -18.74 -7.17
N ALA A 143 -13.43 -18.78 -7.20
CA ALA A 143 -14.24 -18.35 -6.06
C ALA A 143 -14.01 -19.32 -4.88
N GLU A 144 -13.20 -18.87 -3.90
CA GLU A 144 -13.04 -19.52 -2.59
C GLU A 144 -14.34 -19.52 -1.76
#